data_AF-A0A3P5W9L7-F1
#
_entry.id   AF-A0A3P5W9L7-F1
#
_cell.length_a   1.000
_cell.length_b   1.000
_cell.length_c   1.000
_cell.angle_alpha   90.00
_cell.angle_beta   90.00
_cell.angle_gamma   90.00
#
_symmetry.space_group_name_H-M   'P 1'
#
loop_
_entity.id
_entity.type
_entity.pdbx_description
1 polymer ?
#
loop_
_entity_poly.entity_id
_entity_poly.type
_entity_poly.pdbx_seq_one_letter_code
_entity_poly.pdbx_strand_id
1 'polypeptide(L)'
;MCSACGFPARPGHWTDAGGATPGERLRLRLIRLAAVNRLLAAYGLSAHDDGVTPGLQLFAPGGARELVPDLDALWAAAARMAGAPVDPLSARALDG
;
A
#
# COMPACT_ATOMS: atom_id res chain seq x y z
N MET A 1 -0.51 15.39 11.72
CA MET A 1 -0.12 16.41 10.71
C MET A 1 1.36 16.23 10.41
N CYS A 2 1.76 16.17 9.13
CA CYS A 2 3.18 16.16 8.77
C CYS A 2 3.79 17.53 9.02
N SER A 3 4.95 17.57 9.69
CA SER A 3 5.66 18.81 10.06
C SER A 3 6.25 19.56 8.86
N ALA A 4 6.44 18.89 7.72
CA ALA A 4 7.11 19.48 6.55
C ALA A 4 6.16 20.30 5.64
N CYS A 5 4.90 19.87 5.50
CA CYS A 5 3.95 20.50 4.56
C CYS A 5 2.59 20.86 5.18
N GLY A 6 2.39 20.59 6.47
CA GLY A 6 1.13 20.89 7.17
C GLY A 6 -0.03 19.95 6.81
N PHE A 7 0.24 18.87 6.07
CA PHE A 7 -0.78 17.95 5.57
C PHE A 7 -0.65 16.56 6.20
N PRO A 8 -1.75 15.79 6.41
CA PRO A 8 -3.14 16.15 6.26
C PRO A 8 -3.56 17.20 7.29
N ALA A 9 -4.44 18.12 6.90
CA ALA A 9 -5.07 19.10 7.78
C ALA A 9 -6.12 18.49 8.74
N ARG A 10 -6.40 17.18 8.64
CA ARG A 10 -7.30 16.42 9.51
C ARG A 10 -6.61 15.15 10.04
N PRO A 11 -7.09 14.55 11.14
CA PRO A 11 -6.64 13.23 11.58
C PRO A 11 -6.86 12.20 10.47
N GLY A 12 -5.81 11.47 10.11
CA GLY A 12 -5.82 10.48 9.03
C GLY A 12 -4.41 10.14 8.57
N HIS A 13 -4.27 9.05 7.81
CA HIS A 13 -3.00 8.66 7.21
C HIS A 13 -2.60 9.67 6.12
N TRP A 14 -1.31 10.01 6.05
CA TRP A 14 -0.81 11.10 5.20
C TRP A 14 -1.10 10.89 3.72
N THR A 15 -1.24 9.63 3.32
CA THR A 15 -1.51 9.27 1.95
C THR A 15 -2.92 9.68 1.51
N ASP A 16 -3.89 9.69 2.43
CA ASP A 16 -5.30 9.99 2.12
C ASP A 16 -5.62 11.47 2.17
N ALA A 17 -4.60 12.27 2.44
CA ALA A 17 -4.73 13.68 2.65
C ALA A 17 -5.26 14.41 1.40
N GLY A 18 -4.96 13.95 0.18
CA GLY A 18 -5.34 14.61 -1.08
C GLY A 18 -6.83 14.57 -1.45
N GLY A 19 -7.71 13.92 -0.68
CA GLY A 19 -9.14 13.82 -0.98
C GLY A 19 -10.00 14.63 -0.01
N ALA A 20 -10.73 15.62 -0.53
CA ALA A 20 -11.64 16.44 0.27
C ALA A 20 -12.89 15.65 0.69
N THR A 21 -13.39 14.77 -0.17
CA THR A 21 -14.56 13.92 0.10
C THR A 21 -14.17 12.46 0.42
N PRO A 22 -15.04 11.68 1.11
CA PRO A 22 -14.81 10.25 1.30
C PRO A 22 -14.59 9.48 -0.02
N GLY A 23 -15.35 9.82 -1.06
CA GLY A 23 -15.23 9.20 -2.39
C GLY A 23 -13.89 9.50 -3.06
N GLU A 24 -13.40 10.74 -2.97
CA GLU A 24 -12.06 11.11 -3.45
C GLU A 24 -10.96 10.35 -2.71
N ARG A 25 -11.07 10.22 -1.38
CA ARG A 25 -10.10 9.44 -0.59
C ARG A 25 -10.10 7.97 -0.99
N LEU A 26 -11.27 7.36 -1.19
CA LEU A 26 -11.36 5.99 -1.70
C LEU A 26 -10.73 5.88 -3.10
N ARG A 27 -11.03 6.79 -4.02
CA ARG A 27 -10.42 6.82 -5.36
C ARG A 27 -8.89 6.91 -5.27
N LEU A 28 -8.35 7.78 -4.43
CA LEU A 28 -6.89 7.92 -4.22
C LEU A 28 -6.27 6.65 -3.64
N ARG A 29 -6.94 5.99 -2.69
CA ARG A 29 -6.51 4.68 -2.16
C ARG A 29 -6.42 3.63 -3.27
N LEU A 30 -7.44 3.51 -4.12
CA LEU A 30 -7.45 2.55 -5.23
C LEU A 30 -6.39 2.85 -6.30
N ILE A 31 -6.18 4.12 -6.65
CA ILE A 31 -5.10 4.54 -7.56
C ILE A 31 -3.73 4.15 -6.99
N ARG A 32 -3.52 4.40 -5.69
CA ARG A 32 -2.28 4.02 -5.01
C ARG A 32 -2.09 2.51 -4.97
N LEU A 33 -3.16 1.76 -4.68
CA LEU A 33 -3.14 0.31 -4.68
C LEU A 33 -2.73 -0.25 -6.05
N ALA A 34 -3.20 0.35 -7.14
CA ALA A 34 -2.79 -0.03 -8.48
C ALA A 34 -1.29 0.19 -8.73
N ALA A 35 -0.72 1.30 -8.24
CA ALA A 35 0.73 1.56 -8.32
C ALA A 35 1.53 0.56 -7.47
N VAL A 36 1.09 0.32 -6.24
CA VAL A 36 1.69 -0.66 -5.32
C VAL A 36 1.69 -2.07 -5.93
N ASN A 37 0.59 -2.48 -6.56
CA ASN A 37 0.49 -3.80 -7.17
C ASN A 37 1.43 -4.01 -8.35
N ARG A 38 1.82 -2.95 -9.08
CA ARG A 38 2.88 -3.05 -10.09
C ARG A 38 4.22 -3.41 -9.44
N LEU A 39 4.55 -2.73 -8.35
CA LEU A 39 5.81 -2.99 -7.61
C LEU A 39 5.82 -4.38 -6.95
N LEU A 40 4.69 -4.83 -6.41
CA LEU A 40 4.56 -6.15 -5.79
C LEU A 40 4.62 -7.30 -6.80
N ALA A 41 4.22 -7.07 -8.06
CA ALA A 41 4.18 -8.09 -9.10
C ALA A 41 5.55 -8.74 -9.32
N ALA A 42 6.63 -7.97 -9.26
CA ALA A 42 8.01 -8.48 -9.37
C ALA A 42 8.41 -9.47 -8.26
N TYR A 43 7.63 -9.55 -7.18
CA TYR A 43 7.80 -10.48 -6.06
C TYR A 43 6.72 -11.57 -6.03
N GLY A 44 5.83 -11.61 -7.03
CA GLY A 44 4.69 -12.51 -7.07
C GLY A 44 3.63 -12.21 -6.02
N LEU A 45 3.66 -11.03 -5.40
CA LEU A 45 2.72 -10.62 -4.37
C LEU A 45 1.64 -9.72 -4.97
N SER A 46 0.50 -9.61 -4.28
CA SER A 46 -0.55 -8.65 -4.62
C SER A 46 -1.27 -8.14 -3.38
N ALA A 47 -1.82 -6.94 -3.45
CA ALA A 47 -2.59 -6.30 -2.40
C ALA A 47 -4.01 -5.97 -2.88
N HIS A 48 -4.96 -6.00 -1.96
CA HIS A 48 -6.37 -5.67 -2.18
C HIS A 48 -6.91 -4.72 -1.10
N ASP A 49 -7.83 -3.83 -1.49
CA ASP A 49 -8.61 -2.96 -0.61
C ASP A 49 -10.07 -3.11 -1.04
N ASP A 50 -10.94 -3.53 -0.12
CA ASP A 50 -12.37 -3.77 -0.36
C ASP A 50 -13.21 -2.48 -0.20
N GLY A 51 -12.57 -1.36 0.16
CA GLY A 51 -13.17 -0.06 0.38
C GLY A 51 -13.89 0.10 1.73
N VAL A 52 -14.02 -0.98 2.52
CA VAL A 52 -14.80 -1.02 3.75
C VAL A 52 -13.92 -1.33 4.96
N THR A 53 -13.08 -2.35 4.86
CA THR A 53 -12.15 -2.80 5.88
C THR A 53 -10.95 -1.85 5.92
N PRO A 54 -10.63 -1.22 7.06
CA PRO A 54 -9.42 -0.43 7.17
C PRO A 54 -8.16 -1.27 6.94
N GLY A 55 -7.28 -0.80 6.06
CA GLY A 55 -6.01 -1.45 5.73
C GLY A 55 -5.98 -2.06 4.33
N LEU A 56 -4.98 -2.91 4.10
CA LEU A 56 -4.68 -3.57 2.84
C LEU A 56 -4.54 -5.06 3.09
N GLN A 57 -5.14 -5.89 2.26
CA GLN A 57 -4.98 -7.34 2.31
C GLN A 57 -3.86 -7.74 1.35
N LEU A 58 -2.72 -8.19 1.87
CA LEU A 58 -1.59 -8.70 1.10
C LEU A 58 -1.75 -10.20 0.87
N PHE A 59 -1.44 -10.67 -0.33
CA PHE A 59 -1.56 -12.06 -0.78
C PHE A 59 -0.24 -12.55 -1.38
N ALA A 60 0.08 -13.82 -1.13
CA ALA A 60 1.21 -14.52 -1.73
C ALA A 60 0.78 -15.76 -2.55
N PRO A 61 1.62 -16.26 -3.48
CA PRO A 61 1.29 -17.36 -4.38
C PRO A 61 0.95 -18.71 -3.72
N GLY A 62 1.08 -18.86 -2.41
CA GLY A 62 0.73 -20.07 -1.65
C GLY A 62 -0.59 -19.97 -0.87
N GLY A 63 -1.41 -18.94 -1.12
CA GLY A 63 -2.66 -18.69 -0.39
C GLY A 63 -2.47 -18.01 0.98
N ALA A 64 -1.22 -17.73 1.38
CA ALA A 64 -0.95 -16.90 2.54
C ALA A 64 -1.50 -15.49 2.33
N ARG A 65 -2.14 -14.94 3.37
CA ARG A 65 -2.70 -13.59 3.37
C ARG A 65 -2.49 -12.87 4.69
N GLU A 66 -2.28 -11.57 4.64
CA GLU A 66 -2.10 -10.73 5.83
C GLU A 66 -2.84 -9.39 5.66
N LEU A 67 -3.62 -8.98 6.66
CA LEU A 67 -4.22 -7.63 6.70
C LEU A 67 -3.23 -6.67 7.36
N VAL A 68 -2.77 -5.66 6.63
CA VAL A 68 -1.83 -4.65 7.12
C VAL A 68 -2.50 -3.27 7.21
N PRO A 69 -2.15 -2.45 8.22
CA PRO A 69 -2.83 -1.18 8.47
C PRO A 69 -2.51 -0.08 7.46
N ASP A 70 -1.32 -0.09 6.88
CA ASP A 70 -0.79 0.98 6.03
C ASP A 70 0.32 0.48 5.09
N LEU A 71 0.91 1.39 4.31
CA LEU A 71 1.98 1.07 3.36
C LEU A 71 3.30 0.73 4.04
N ASP A 72 3.59 1.27 5.21
CA ASP A 72 4.85 0.99 5.90
C ASP A 72 4.84 -0.46 6.39
N ALA A 73 3.72 -0.88 6.99
CA ALA A 73 3.48 -2.26 7.38
C ALA A 73 3.42 -3.21 6.17
N LEU A 74 2.90 -2.75 5.02
CA LEU A 74 2.84 -3.53 3.79
C LEU A 74 4.21 -4.01 3.34
N TRP A 75 5.20 -3.12 3.27
CA TRP A 75 6.54 -3.50 2.78
C TRP A 75 7.24 -4.46 3.73
N ALA A 76 7.08 -4.26 5.04
CA ALA A 76 7.59 -5.20 6.04
C ALA A 76 6.93 -6.60 5.89
N ALA A 77 5.60 -6.65 5.70
CA ALA A 77 4.88 -7.90 5.48
C ALA A 77 5.28 -8.58 4.15
N ALA A 78 5.44 -7.80 3.08
CA ALA A 78 5.89 -8.28 1.77
C ALA A 78 7.27 -8.94 1.87
N ALA A 79 8.22 -8.32 2.58
CA ALA A 79 9.54 -8.90 2.77
C ALA A 79 9.49 -10.25 3.52
N ARG A 80 8.67 -10.35 4.56
CA ARG A 80 8.46 -11.61 5.29
C ARG A 80 7.81 -12.68 4.41
N MET A 81 6.76 -12.34 3.67
CA MET A 81 6.03 -13.28 2.81
C MET A 81 6.85 -13.73 1.59
N ALA A 82 7.68 -12.85 1.04
CA ALA A 82 8.59 -13.17 -0.06
C ALA A 82 9.84 -13.96 0.38
N GLY A 83 10.15 -13.98 1.69
CA GLY A 83 11.38 -14.58 2.22
C GLY A 83 12.66 -13.86 1.79
N ALA A 84 12.55 -12.61 1.34
CA ALA A 84 13.66 -11.79 0.85
C ALA A 84 13.35 -10.29 1.06
N PRO A 85 14.38 -9.41 1.11
CA PRO A 85 14.15 -7.97 1.16
C PRO A 85 13.32 -7.49 -0.02
N VAL A 86 12.28 -6.71 0.27
CA VAL A 86 11.44 -6.03 -0.71
C VAL A 86 11.76 -4.54 -0.65
N ASP A 87 12.37 -4.04 -1.72
CA ASP A 87 12.67 -2.62 -1.90
C ASP A 87 11.83 -2.10 -3.07
N PRO A 88 10.80 -1.25 -2.82
CA PRO A 88 9.93 -0.72 -3.86
C PRO A 88 10.64 0.22 -4.84
N LEU A 89 11.87 0.67 -4.53
CA LEU A 89 12.70 1.50 -5.39
C LEU A 89 13.84 0.70 -6.07
N SER A 90 13.85 -0.62 -5.90
CA SER A 90 14.84 -1.47 -6.58
C SER A 90 14.54 -1.61 -8.08
N ALA A 91 15.59 -1.86 -8.86
CA ALA A 91 15.45 -2.17 -10.30
C ALA A 91 14.47 -3.34 -10.54
N ARG A 92 14.49 -4.35 -9.67
CA ARG A 92 13.54 -5.47 -9.72
C ARG A 92 12.08 -5.00 -9.68
N ALA A 93 11.76 -4.04 -8.82
CA ALA A 93 10.40 -3.53 -8.67
C ALA A 93 10.01 -2.52 -9.76
N LEU A 94 10.98 -1.77 -10.31
CA LEU A 94 10.74 -0.70 -11.29
C LEU A 94 10.76 -1.18 -12.75
N ASP A 95 11.48 -2.25 -13.07
CA ASP A 95 11.66 -2.78 -14.43
C ASP A 95 10.72 -3.95 -14.77
N GLY A 96 9.91 -4.41 -13.81
CA GLY A 96 8.95 -5.53 -13.96
C GLY A 96 7.55 -5.07 -14.33
#